data_AF-A0A4Q3VLW5-F1
#
_entry.id   AF-A0A4Q3VLW5-F1
#
_cell.length_a   1.000
_cell.length_b   1.000
_cell.length_c   1.000
_cell.angle_alpha   90.00
_cell.angle_beta   90.00
_cell.angle_gamma   90.00
#
_symmetry.space_group_name_H-M   'P 1'
#
loop_
_entity.id
_entity.type
_entity.pdbx_description
1 polymer ?
#
loop_
_entity_poly.entity_id
_entity_poly.type
_entity_poly.pdbx_seq_one_letter_code
_entity_poly.pdbx_strand_id
1 'polypeptide(L)'
;MKIFKCIGDLVDVIAAISEKEVKDLVEVYADKYELTSDLKKNGTRFDSLNEAARIEAGLRQFLKAGNFKGFTDTFEDLHGLSQLPGLAVQRLMAEGYG
;
A
#
# COMPACT_ATOMS: atom_id res chain seq x y z
N MET A 1 -12.28 -13.87 -20.63
CA MET A 1 -12.24 -12.66 -19.79
C MET A 1 -12.11 -13.11 -18.34
N LYS A 2 -10.90 -13.14 -17.76
CA LYS A 2 -10.71 -13.49 -16.34
C LYS A 2 -10.75 -12.19 -15.53
N ILE A 3 -11.77 -12.07 -14.69
CA ILE A 3 -12.12 -10.85 -13.93
C ILE A 3 -11.38 -10.80 -12.58
N PHE A 4 -10.57 -11.82 -12.25
CA PHE A 4 -9.81 -11.90 -11.01
C PHE A 4 -8.32 -11.98 -11.30
N LYS A 5 -7.55 -11.06 -10.71
CA LYS A 5 -6.09 -11.15 -10.63
C LYS A 5 -5.69 -11.63 -9.24
N CYS A 6 -4.65 -12.46 -9.19
CA CYS A 6 -4.21 -13.11 -7.95
C CYS A 6 -3.22 -12.22 -7.18
N ILE A 7 -3.03 -12.52 -5.90
CA ILE A 7 -2.10 -11.80 -5.03
C ILE A 7 -0.66 -11.77 -5.55
N GLY A 8 -0.22 -12.82 -6.26
CA GLY A 8 1.11 -12.86 -6.89
C GLY A 8 1.35 -11.71 -7.87
N ASP A 9 0.37 -11.37 -8.71
CA ASP A 9 0.49 -10.25 -9.66
C ASP A 9 0.61 -8.90 -8.94
N LEU A 10 0.03 -8.78 -7.74
CA LEU A 10 0.13 -7.58 -6.92
C LEU A 10 1.49 -7.49 -6.23
N VAL A 11 2.01 -8.61 -5.72
CA VAL A 11 3.33 -8.66 -5.06
C VAL A 11 4.44 -8.19 -6.00
N ASP A 12 4.40 -8.60 -7.27
CA ASP A 12 5.38 -8.15 -8.27
C ASP A 12 5.31 -6.63 -8.50
N VAL A 13 4.12 -6.05 -8.50
CA VAL A 13 3.94 -4.59 -8.63
C VAL A 13 4.43 -3.86 -7.39
N ILE A 14 4.14 -4.37 -6.19
CA ILE A 14 4.63 -3.80 -4.92
C ILE A 14 6.16 -3.84 -4.86
N ALA A 15 6.77 -4.95 -5.28
CA ALA A 15 8.23 -5.11 -5.33
C ALA A 15 8.91 -4.16 -6.33
N ALA A 16 8.19 -3.72 -7.37
CA ALA A 16 8.69 -2.79 -8.38
C ALA A 16 8.58 -1.31 -7.98
N ILE A 17 7.90 -0.98 -6.87
CA ILE A 17 7.77 0.40 -6.39
C ILE A 17 9.13 0.96 -5.96
N SER A 18 9.43 2.17 -6.43
CA SER A 18 10.70 2.82 -6.13
C SER A 18 10.75 3.37 -4.71
N GLU A 19 11.96 3.43 -4.13
CA GLU A 19 12.22 4.10 -2.84
C GLU A 19 11.81 5.58 -2.84
N LYS A 20 11.76 6.20 -4.02
CA LYS A 20 11.29 7.58 -4.14
C LYS A 20 9.78 7.66 -3.90
N GLU A 21 8.99 6.78 -4.50
CA GLU A 21 7.51 6.76 -4.37
C GLU A 21 7.08 6.44 -2.93
N VAL A 22 7.57 5.32 -2.40
CA VAL A 22 8.34 5.33 -1.14
C VAL A 22 8.16 6.52 -0.21
N LYS A 23 9.25 7.28 -0.19
CA LYS A 23 9.46 8.47 0.60
C LYS A 23 8.42 9.57 0.34
N ASP A 24 8.03 9.79 -0.91
CA ASP A 24 7.04 10.80 -1.27
C ASP A 24 5.70 10.52 -0.54
N LEU A 25 5.26 9.27 -0.47
CA LEU A 25 4.05 8.88 0.27
C LEU A 25 4.20 9.05 1.78
N VAL A 26 5.36 8.72 2.33
CA VAL A 26 5.64 8.91 3.76
C VAL A 26 5.62 10.40 4.14
N GLU A 27 6.11 11.28 3.26
CA GLU A 27 5.97 12.73 3.43
C GLU A 27 4.50 13.15 3.44
N VAL A 28 3.68 12.61 2.54
CA VAL A 28 2.22 12.84 2.56
C VAL A 28 1.57 12.34 3.86
N TYR A 29 2.05 11.24 4.45
CA TYR A 29 1.55 10.76 5.75
C TYR A 29 1.92 11.72 6.87
N ALA A 30 3.17 12.19 6.90
CA ALA A 30 3.66 13.14 7.90
C ALA A 30 2.95 14.50 7.83
N ASP A 31 2.53 14.91 6.64
CA ASP A 31 1.79 16.16 6.43
C ASP A 31 0.30 16.04 6.79
N LYS A 32 -0.32 14.87 6.52
CA LYS A 32 -1.76 14.67 6.73
C LYS A 32 -2.14 14.15 8.10
N TYR A 33 -1.22 13.50 8.82
CA TYR A 33 -1.50 12.81 10.07
C TYR A 33 -0.45 13.10 11.13
N GLU A 34 -0.86 13.00 12.38
CA GLU A 34 0.07 13.01 13.50
C GLU A 34 0.73 11.63 13.63
N LEU A 35 2.01 11.54 13.24
CA LEU A 35 2.79 10.31 13.42
C LEU A 35 3.26 10.18 14.87
N THR A 36 3.05 9.00 15.45
CA THR A 36 3.65 8.62 16.73
C THR A 36 5.18 8.56 16.61
N SER A 37 5.90 8.75 17.71
CA SER A 37 7.37 8.86 17.70
C SER A 37 8.09 7.62 17.15
N ASP A 38 7.50 6.45 17.33
CA ASP A 38 7.98 5.16 16.79
C ASP A 38 7.82 5.04 15.26
N LEU A 39 6.90 5.79 14.64
CA LEU A 39 6.68 5.82 13.19
C LEU A 39 7.44 6.96 12.48
N LYS A 40 8.07 7.87 13.21
CA LYS A 40 8.91 8.92 12.62
C LYS A 40 10.25 8.35 12.15
N LYS A 41 10.98 9.11 11.34
CA LYS A 41 12.34 8.74 10.91
C LYS A 41 13.21 8.37 12.11
N ASN A 42 13.90 7.22 12.03
CA ASN A 42 14.68 6.59 13.11
C ASN A 42 13.85 6.00 14.27
N GLY A 43 12.53 6.00 14.18
CA GLY A 43 11.65 5.30 15.12
C GLY A 43 11.68 3.79 14.90
N THR A 44 11.34 3.02 15.93
CA THR A 44 11.40 1.54 15.92
C THR A 44 10.46 0.88 14.90
N ARG A 45 9.48 1.61 14.37
CA ARG A 45 8.48 1.12 13.41
C ARG A 45 8.48 1.93 12.11
N PHE A 46 9.51 2.74 11.86
CA PHE A 46 9.63 3.52 10.63
C PHE A 46 9.58 2.63 9.38
N ASP A 47 10.20 1.44 9.43
CA ASP A 47 10.17 0.48 8.32
C ASP A 47 8.77 -0.06 8.05
N SER A 48 7.94 -0.25 9.08
CA SER A 48 6.53 -0.62 8.90
C SER A 48 5.74 0.46 8.18
N LEU A 49 6.05 1.74 8.43
CA LEU A 49 5.43 2.87 7.73
C LEU A 49 5.86 2.92 6.25
N ASN A 50 7.15 2.74 5.97
CA ASN A 50 7.67 2.66 4.60
C ASN A 50 7.00 1.51 3.83
N GLU A 51 6.85 0.37 4.49
CA GLU A 51 6.24 -0.79 3.86
C GLU A 51 4.74 -0.60 3.60
N ALA A 52 4.03 0.10 4.48
CA ALA A 52 2.63 0.46 4.25
C ALA A 52 2.51 1.41 3.03
N ALA A 53 3.42 2.36 2.91
CA ALA A 53 3.50 3.25 1.73
C ALA A 53 3.80 2.47 0.45
N ARG A 54 4.68 1.46 0.49
CA ARG A 54 4.98 0.59 -0.66
C ARG A 54 3.75 -0.18 -1.11
N ILE A 55 3.03 -0.79 -0.17
CA ILE A 55 1.77 -1.51 -0.45
C ILE A 55 0.72 -0.56 -1.03
N GLU A 56 0.55 0.65 -0.48
CA GLU A 56 -0.39 1.66 -1.02
C GLU A 56 -0.04 2.06 -2.46
N ALA A 57 1.24 2.33 -2.74
CA ALA A 57 1.71 2.67 -4.07
C ALA A 57 1.43 1.55 -5.07
N GLY A 58 1.79 0.30 -4.71
CA GLY A 58 1.61 -0.87 -5.55
C GLY A 58 0.13 -1.15 -5.84
N LEU A 59 -0.73 -1.12 -4.81
CA LEU A 59 -2.18 -1.25 -4.97
C LEU A 59 -2.73 -0.16 -5.87
N ARG A 60 -2.37 1.11 -5.65
CA ARG A 60 -2.86 2.22 -6.46
C ARG A 60 -2.44 2.06 -7.93
N GLN A 61 -1.19 1.71 -8.19
CA GLN A 61 -0.68 1.51 -9.54
C GLN A 61 -1.39 0.33 -10.24
N PHE A 62 -1.56 -0.78 -9.53
CA PHE A 62 -2.24 -1.97 -10.02
C PHE A 62 -3.71 -1.69 -10.38
N LEU A 63 -4.45 -1.03 -9.48
CA LEU A 63 -5.84 -0.65 -9.69
C LEU A 63 -6.00 0.29 -10.88
N LYS A 64 -5.13 1.30 -11.00
CA LYS A 64 -5.13 2.24 -12.14
C LYS A 64 -4.80 1.54 -13.46
N ALA A 65 -3.76 0.71 -13.50
CA ALA A 65 -3.35 -0.01 -14.70
C ALA A 65 -4.44 -0.98 -15.19
N GLY A 66 -5.17 -1.61 -14.27
CA GLY A 66 -6.29 -2.50 -14.60
C GLY A 66 -7.63 -1.80 -14.82
N ASN A 67 -7.71 -0.47 -14.66
CA ASN A 67 -8.97 0.29 -14.64
C ASN A 67 -10.02 -0.27 -13.67
N PHE A 68 -9.56 -0.80 -12.53
CA PHE A 68 -10.42 -1.35 -11.49
C PHE A 68 -11.00 -0.22 -10.64
N LYS A 69 -12.24 -0.40 -10.17
CA LYS A 69 -12.94 0.54 -9.28
C LYS A 69 -13.07 0.04 -7.85
N GLY A 70 -12.68 -1.21 -7.62
CA GLY A 70 -12.71 -1.80 -6.30
C GLY A 70 -11.89 -3.07 -6.19
N PHE A 71 -11.66 -3.51 -4.96
CA PHE A 71 -10.88 -4.69 -4.65
C PHE A 71 -11.27 -5.29 -3.29
N THR A 72 -10.93 -6.56 -3.10
CA THR A 72 -11.07 -7.27 -1.83
C THR A 72 -9.73 -7.89 -1.47
N ASP A 73 -9.35 -7.86 -0.20
CA ASP A 73 -8.26 -8.67 0.32
C ASP A 73 -8.80 -9.86 1.13
N THR A 74 -7.93 -10.80 1.46
CA THR A 74 -8.21 -11.84 2.44
C THR A 74 -6.99 -12.02 3.32
N PHE A 75 -7.19 -12.06 4.63
CA PHE A 75 -6.12 -12.32 5.59
C PHE A 75 -5.61 -13.78 5.50
N GLU A 76 -6.36 -14.67 4.86
CA GLU A 76 -6.02 -16.08 4.69
C GLU A 76 -5.01 -16.32 3.55
N ASP A 77 -4.82 -15.33 2.66
CA ASP A 77 -3.85 -15.38 1.57
C ASP A 77 -3.07 -14.05 1.50
N LEU A 78 -1.95 -14.00 2.23
CA LEU A 78 -1.02 -12.86 2.28
C LEU A 78 0.37 -13.24 1.76
N HIS A 79 0.48 -14.29 0.95
CA HIS A 79 1.77 -14.80 0.54
C HIS A 79 2.54 -13.75 -0.27
N GLY A 80 3.67 -13.28 0.26
CA GLY A 80 4.51 -12.23 -0.34
C GLY A 80 4.19 -10.80 0.13
N LEU A 81 3.18 -10.61 0.98
CA LEU A 81 2.96 -9.36 1.70
C LEU A 81 3.61 -9.43 3.09
N SER A 82 4.36 -8.39 3.42
CA SER A 82 5.02 -8.19 4.71
C SER A 82 4.03 -7.85 5.85
N GLN A 83 2.88 -7.26 5.52
CA GLN A 83 1.81 -6.91 6.45
C GLN A 83 0.46 -6.80 5.74
N LEU A 84 -0.62 -6.94 6.52
CA LEU A 84 -1.99 -6.73 6.03
C LEU A 84 -2.19 -5.25 5.64
N PRO A 85 -2.79 -4.95 4.47
CA PRO A 85 -3.08 -3.59 4.05
C PRO A 85 -4.11 -2.91 4.99
N GLY A 86 -3.65 -2.00 5.85
CA GLY A 86 -4.52 -1.19 6.71
C GLY A 86 -4.69 0.24 6.20
N LEU A 87 -3.69 1.09 6.46
CA LEU A 87 -3.66 2.50 6.06
C LEU A 87 -3.83 2.68 4.53
N ALA A 88 -3.20 1.80 3.76
CA ALA A 88 -3.28 1.79 2.30
C ALA A 88 -4.74 1.70 1.81
N VAL A 89 -5.52 0.77 2.37
CA VAL A 89 -6.92 0.54 2.00
C VAL A 89 -7.79 1.72 2.40
N GLN A 90 -7.59 2.25 3.61
CA GLN A 90 -8.34 3.42 4.08
C GLN A 90 -8.18 4.64 3.16
N ARG A 91 -6.96 4.87 2.66
CA ARG A 91 -6.68 5.98 1.75
C ARG A 91 -7.23 5.74 0.35
N LEU A 92 -7.18 4.52 -0.16
CA LEU A 92 -7.83 4.15 -1.43
C LEU A 92 -9.35 4.29 -1.34
N MET A 93 -9.97 3.90 -0.22
CA MET A 93 -11.40 4.17 0.02
C MET A 93 -11.71 5.66 0.02
N ALA A 94 -10.87 6.50 0.63
CA ALA A 94 -11.02 7.95 0.58
C ALA A 94 -10.85 8.54 -0.84
N GLU A 95 -10.15 7.84 -1.73
CA GLU A 95 -10.02 8.15 -3.17
C GLU A 95 -11.18 7.61 -4.02
N GLY A 96 -12.15 6.89 -3.41
CA GLY A 96 -13.35 6.39 -4.09
C GLY A 96 -13.23 4.96 -4.64
N TYR A 97 -12.22 4.19 -4.23
CA TYR A 97 -12.16 2.75 -4.49
C TYR A 97 -13.06 1.99 -3.50
N GLY A 98 -13.87 1.07 -4.03
CA GLY A 98 -14.83 0.26 -3.27
C GLY A 98 -14.39 -1.17 -2.97
#